data_AF-A0A268RP17-F1
#
_entry.id   AF-A0A268RP17-F1
#
_cell.length_a   1.000
_cell.length_b   1.000
_cell.length_c   1.000
_cell.angle_alpha   90.00
_cell.angle_beta   90.00
_cell.angle_gamma   90.00
#
_symmetry.space_group_name_H-M   'P 1'
#
loop_
_entity.id
_entity.type
_entity.pdbx_description
1 polymer ?
#
loop_
_entity_poly.entity_id
_entity_poly.type
_entity_poly.pdbx_seq_one_letter_code
_entity_poly.pdbx_strand_id
1 'polypeptide(L)'
;LLGLAFFMIVVGLSFKLAAAPFHMWAPDVYQGAPTPVTAFLSVVSKTAGFIIVIRILFSIFANAPSGDVQGLPMILALQDYIAFLAGATMITGNLIALRQRNIKRLFAYSSIAQAGYLLVVIASMSLFMFDTLWFYLGAYLF
;
A
#
# COMPACT_ATOMS: atom_id res chain seq x y z
N LEU A 1 7.21 21.17 -9.02
CA LEU A 1 7.08 20.01 -9.94
C LEU A 1 7.33 18.67 -9.25
N LEU A 2 8.39 18.51 -8.43
CA LEU A 2 8.67 17.23 -7.73
C LEU A 2 7.51 16.74 -6.85
N GLY A 3 6.88 17.61 -6.06
CA GLY A 3 5.70 17.22 -5.26
C GLY A 3 4.55 16.69 -6.10
N LEU A 4 4.24 17.32 -7.24
CA LEU A 4 3.22 16.83 -8.17
C LEU A 4 3.59 15.45 -8.76
N ALA A 5 4.86 15.27 -9.15
CA ALA A 5 5.36 13.99 -9.64
C ALA A 5 5.23 12.88 -8.59
N PHE A 6 5.55 13.19 -7.33
CA PHE A 6 5.32 12.27 -6.22
C PHE A 6 3.86 11.89 -6.08
N PHE A 7 2.95 12.86 -6.04
CA PHE A 7 1.51 12.56 -5.92
C PHE A 7 1.02 11.68 -7.06
N MET A 8 1.37 11.98 -8.31
CA MET A 8 0.96 11.16 -9.46
C MET A 8 1.50 9.72 -9.37
N ILE A 9 2.75 9.56 -8.95
CA ILE A 9 3.38 8.25 -8.75
C ILE A 9 2.67 7.49 -7.61
N VAL A 10 2.46 8.12 -6.46
CA VAL A 10 1.84 7.47 -5.31
C VAL A 10 0.39 7.11 -5.58
N VAL A 11 -0.36 7.91 -6.35
CA VAL A 11 -1.72 7.55 -6.80
C VAL A 11 -1.70 6.27 -7.62
N GLY A 12 -0.83 6.18 -8.63
CA GLY A 12 -0.71 4.98 -9.47
C GLY A 12 -0.29 3.73 -8.67
N LEU A 13 0.65 3.89 -7.75
CA LEU A 13 1.09 2.81 -6.87
C LEU A 13 -0.01 2.38 -5.88
N SER A 14 -0.74 3.35 -5.32
CA SER A 14 -1.86 3.09 -4.40
C SER A 14 -2.99 2.32 -5.09
N PHE A 15 -3.28 2.63 -6.36
CA PHE A 15 -4.20 1.83 -7.18
C PHE A 15 -3.73 0.39 -7.30
N LYS A 16 -2.44 0.17 -7.60
CA LYS A 16 -1.87 -1.19 -7.74
C LYS A 16 -1.92 -1.98 -6.44
N LEU A 17 -1.73 -1.32 -5.30
CA LEU A 17 -1.83 -1.93 -3.97
C LEU A 17 -3.28 -2.14 -3.50
N ALA A 18 -4.26 -1.59 -4.21
CA ALA A 18 -5.64 -1.46 -3.76
C ALA A 18 -5.74 -0.74 -2.38
N ALA A 19 -4.94 0.32 -2.20
CA ALA A 19 -5.04 1.20 -1.03
C ALA A 19 -6.20 2.19 -1.20
N ALA A 20 -6.81 2.62 -0.10
CA ALA A 20 -7.87 3.64 -0.14
C ALA A 20 -7.30 5.01 -0.55
N PRO A 21 -8.01 5.79 -1.39
CA PRO A 21 -9.35 5.56 -1.95
C PRO A 21 -9.40 4.72 -3.25
N PHE A 22 -8.27 4.26 -3.77
CA PHE A 22 -8.14 3.60 -5.08
C PHE A 22 -8.39 2.08 -5.08
N HIS A 23 -9.08 1.56 -4.06
CA HIS A 23 -9.30 0.14 -3.82
C HIS A 23 -10.56 -0.43 -4.47
N MET A 24 -11.42 0.43 -5.03
CA MET A 24 -12.78 0.08 -5.49
C MET A 24 -12.83 -1.09 -6.50
N TRP A 25 -11.77 -1.27 -7.28
CA TRP A 25 -11.68 -2.36 -8.26
C TRP A 25 -11.51 -3.74 -7.61
N ALA A 26 -10.83 -3.81 -6.46
CA ALA A 26 -10.35 -5.07 -5.90
C ALA A 26 -11.48 -6.03 -5.47
N PRO A 27 -12.55 -5.58 -4.75
CA PRO A 27 -13.62 -6.47 -4.34
C PRO A 27 -14.35 -7.16 -5.51
N ASP A 28 -14.64 -6.42 -6.57
CA ASP A 28 -15.39 -6.94 -7.71
C ASP A 28 -14.53 -7.88 -8.57
N VAL A 29 -13.25 -7.54 -8.77
CA VAL A 29 -12.30 -8.41 -9.48
C VAL A 29 -12.06 -9.70 -8.70
N TYR A 30 -11.87 -9.63 -7.38
CA TYR A 30 -11.58 -10.82 -6.56
C TYR A 30 -12.77 -11.77 -6.50
N GLN A 31 -13.98 -11.22 -6.47
CA GLN A 31 -15.21 -12.02 -6.49
C GLN A 31 -15.45 -12.67 -7.86
N GLY A 32 -15.29 -11.89 -8.95
CA GLY A 32 -15.57 -12.34 -10.31
C GLY A 32 -14.52 -13.28 -10.90
N ALA A 33 -13.26 -13.18 -10.47
CA ALA A 33 -12.19 -14.01 -11.00
C ALA A 33 -12.22 -15.45 -10.45
N PRO A 34 -11.68 -16.43 -11.22
CA PRO A 34 -11.38 -17.76 -10.72
C PRO A 34 -10.48 -17.69 -9.48
N THR A 35 -10.74 -18.54 -8.49
CA THR A 35 -10.02 -18.53 -7.20
C THR A 35 -8.49 -18.53 -7.32
N PRO A 36 -7.85 -19.29 -8.25
CA PRO A 36 -6.40 -19.25 -8.42
C PRO A 36 -5.88 -17.88 -8.87
N VAL A 37 -6.63 -17.20 -9.74
CA VAL A 37 -6.29 -15.86 -10.23
C VAL A 37 -6.41 -14.84 -9.10
N THR A 38 -7.48 -14.92 -8.31
CA THR A 38 -7.67 -14.08 -7.13
C THR A 38 -6.53 -14.24 -6.12
N ALA A 39 -6.12 -15.49 -5.83
CA ALA A 39 -5.01 -15.77 -4.92
C ALA A 39 -3.67 -15.20 -5.42
N PHE A 40 -3.38 -15.35 -6.72
CA PHE A 40 -2.19 -14.76 -7.32
C PHE A 40 -2.19 -13.23 -7.25
N LEU A 41 -3.33 -12.60 -7.56
CA LEU A 41 -3.49 -11.14 -7.48
C LEU A 41 -3.42 -10.61 -6.05
N SER A 42 -3.93 -11.37 -5.08
CA SER A 42 -3.96 -10.94 -3.67
C SER A 42 -2.60 -10.99 -2.99
N VAL A 43 -1.70 -11.87 -3.44
CA VAL A 43 -0.38 -12.07 -2.81
C VAL A 43 0.76 -11.66 -3.73
N VAL A 44 0.96 -12.34 -4.86
CA VAL A 44 2.17 -12.16 -5.69
C VAL A 44 2.20 -10.78 -6.34
N SER A 45 1.10 -10.37 -6.99
CA SER A 45 1.01 -9.05 -7.61
C SER A 45 1.15 -7.91 -6.59
N LYS A 46 0.63 -8.10 -5.37
CA LYS A 46 0.71 -7.13 -4.28
C LYS A 46 2.12 -7.03 -3.70
N THR A 47 2.79 -8.16 -3.49
CA THR A 47 4.19 -8.24 -3.06
C THR A 47 5.10 -7.49 -4.03
N ALA A 48 4.96 -7.75 -5.35
CA ALA A 48 5.69 -7.01 -6.37
C ALA A 48 5.38 -5.50 -6.33
N GLY A 49 4.12 -5.12 -6.08
CA GLY A 49 3.71 -3.73 -5.88
C GLY A 49 4.45 -3.05 -4.73
N PHE A 50 4.55 -3.69 -3.57
CA PHE A 50 5.28 -3.14 -2.42
C PHE A 50 6.79 -3.00 -2.66
N ILE A 51 7.39 -3.97 -3.35
CA ILE A 51 8.81 -3.88 -3.76
C ILE A 51 9.02 -2.67 -4.68
N ILE A 52 8.14 -2.46 -5.65
CA ILE A 52 8.20 -1.31 -6.56
C ILE A 52 8.03 0.00 -5.80
N VAL A 53 7.09 0.08 -4.85
CA VAL A 53 6.88 1.26 -4.01
C VAL A 53 8.16 1.64 -3.29
N ILE A 54 8.77 0.70 -2.56
CA ILE A 54 9.99 0.98 -1.81
C ILE A 54 11.13 1.37 -2.75
N ARG A 55 11.30 0.64 -3.86
CA ARG A 55 12.34 0.95 -4.84
C ARG A 55 12.18 2.36 -5.39
N ILE A 56 10.98 2.78 -5.79
CA ILE A 56 10.72 4.11 -6.34
C ILE A 56 10.88 5.19 -5.26
N LEU A 57 10.28 5.00 -4.08
CA LEU A 57 10.33 5.97 -3.00
C LEU A 57 11.77 6.28 -2.58
N PHE A 58 12.58 5.24 -2.38
CA PHE A 58 13.96 5.43 -1.93
C PHE A 58 14.91 5.85 -3.06
N SER A 59 14.76 5.33 -4.28
CA SER A 59 15.68 5.70 -5.38
C SER A 59 15.46 7.12 -5.90
N ILE A 60 14.21 7.58 -5.92
CA ILE A 60 13.87 8.89 -6.51
C ILE A 60 13.78 9.96 -5.42
N PHE A 61 13.15 9.67 -4.28
CA PHE A 61 12.74 10.70 -3.32
C PHE A 61 13.58 10.77 -2.04
N ALA A 62 14.47 9.79 -1.77
CA ALA A 62 15.34 9.86 -0.58
C ALA A 62 16.36 11.01 -0.67
N ASN A 63 16.87 11.30 -1.86
CA ASN A 63 17.81 12.40 -2.10
C ASN A 63 17.15 13.62 -2.76
N ALA A 64 15.84 13.57 -2.99
CA ALA A 64 15.12 14.69 -3.60
C ALA A 64 14.97 15.83 -2.57
N PRO A 65 15.30 17.08 -2.93
CA PRO A 65 15.08 18.21 -2.06
C PRO A 65 13.57 18.45 -1.90
N SER A 66 13.10 18.56 -0.66
CA SER A 66 11.70 18.85 -0.31
C SER A 66 11.28 20.28 -0.66
N GLY A 67 12.23 21.21 -0.78
CA GLY A 67 11.95 22.64 -0.92
C GLY A 67 11.68 23.36 0.40
N ASP A 68 11.73 22.66 1.53
CA ASP A 68 11.64 23.26 2.85
C ASP A 68 12.95 23.96 3.27
N VAL A 69 12.80 25.00 4.10
CA VAL A 69 13.92 25.80 4.65
C VAL A 69 14.95 24.94 5.38
N GLN A 70 14.53 23.79 5.92
CA GLN A 70 15.35 22.87 6.68
C GLN A 70 16.12 21.85 5.81
N GLY A 71 15.88 21.80 4.50
CA GLY A 71 16.59 20.90 3.58
C GLY A 71 16.33 19.40 3.83
N LEU A 72 15.24 19.05 4.52
CA LEU A 72 14.89 17.66 4.81
C LEU A 72 14.62 16.87 3.52
N PRO A 73 14.97 15.57 3.48
CA PRO A 73 14.55 14.68 2.41
C PRO A 73 13.05 14.74 2.13
N MET A 74 12.66 14.79 0.86
CA MET A 74 11.26 14.84 0.45
C MET A 74 10.43 13.65 0.96
N ILE A 75 11.06 12.50 1.17
CA ILE A 75 10.39 11.32 1.74
C ILE A 75 9.91 11.53 3.17
N LEU A 76 10.60 12.36 3.97
CA LEU A 76 10.20 12.69 5.35
C LEU A 76 9.04 13.69 5.35
N ALA A 77 9.10 14.69 4.47
CA ALA A 77 8.03 15.68 4.33
C ALA A 77 6.68 15.05 3.92
N LEU A 78 6.70 13.87 3.30
CA LEU A 78 5.53 13.17 2.79
C LEU A 78 5.19 11.90 3.59
N GLN A 79 5.85 11.71 4.72
CA GLN A 79 5.59 10.60 5.65
C GLN A 79 4.14 10.61 6.15
N ASP A 80 3.63 11.79 6.52
CA ASP A 80 2.26 11.98 7.01
C ASP A 80 1.21 11.54 5.97
N TYR A 81 1.52 11.75 4.68
CA TYR A 81 0.63 11.34 3.60
C TYR A 81 0.57 9.81 3.48
N ILE A 82 1.71 9.13 3.57
CA ILE A 82 1.75 7.66 3.56
C ILE A 82 1.05 7.09 4.80
N ALA A 83 1.26 7.71 5.98
CA ALA A 83 0.59 7.34 7.23
C ALA A 83 -0.93 7.51 7.13
N PHE A 84 -1.40 8.61 6.53
CA PHE A 84 -2.82 8.83 6.28
C PHE A 84 -3.41 7.76 5.35
N LEU A 85 -2.73 7.45 4.23
CA LEU A 85 -3.14 6.38 3.32
C LEU A 85 -3.20 5.03 4.03
N ALA A 86 -2.21 4.71 4.86
CA ALA A 86 -2.18 3.48 5.65
C ALA A 86 -3.40 3.41 6.59
N GLY A 87 -3.64 4.47 7.36
CA GLY A 87 -4.78 4.58 8.28
C GLY A 87 -6.12 4.43 7.57
N ALA A 88 -6.35 5.20 6.50
CA ALA A 88 -7.56 5.13 5.70
C ALA A 88 -7.78 3.72 5.13
N THR A 89 -6.73 3.10 4.59
CA THR A 89 -6.79 1.75 4.02
C THR A 89 -7.15 0.70 5.07
N MET A 90 -6.54 0.75 6.26
CA MET A 90 -6.88 -0.16 7.36
C MET A 90 -8.32 0.00 7.83
N ILE A 91 -8.76 1.25 8.03
CA ILE A 91 -10.11 1.57 8.50
C ILE A 91 -11.14 1.10 7.48
N THR A 92 -10.98 1.47 6.21
CA THR A 92 -11.91 1.11 5.14
C THR A 92 -11.96 -0.40 4.91
N GLY A 93 -10.80 -1.06 4.85
CA GLY A 93 -10.72 -2.52 4.68
C GLY A 93 -11.44 -3.27 5.80
N ASN A 94 -11.12 -2.96 7.06
CA ASN A 94 -11.70 -3.66 8.20
C ASN A 94 -13.21 -3.37 8.39
N LEU A 95 -13.63 -2.10 8.29
CA LEU A 95 -15.03 -1.74 8.52
C LEU A 95 -15.96 -2.32 7.44
N ILE A 96 -15.57 -2.27 6.17
CA ILE A 96 -16.41 -2.78 5.09
C ILE A 96 -16.42 -4.32 5.06
N ALA A 97 -15.33 -4.98 5.48
CA ALA A 97 -15.26 -6.44 5.60
C ALA A 97 -16.36 -6.99 6.52
N LEU A 98 -16.64 -6.33 7.66
CA LEU A 98 -17.67 -6.74 8.62
C LEU A 98 -19.08 -6.82 8.04
N ARG A 99 -19.36 -6.08 6.97
CA ARG A 99 -20.67 -6.06 6.29
C ARG A 99 -20.75 -7.07 5.14
N GLN A 100 -19.65 -7.70 4.74
CA GLN A 100 -19.64 -8.60 3.59
C GLN A 100 -20.32 -9.93 3.91
N ARG A 101 -21.23 -10.36 3.03
CA ARG A 101 -21.88 -11.69 3.08
C ARG A 101 -21.25 -12.71 2.14
N ASN A 102 -20.41 -12.24 1.21
CA ASN A 102 -19.70 -13.09 0.26
C ASN A 102 -18.26 -13.30 0.72
N ILE A 103 -17.81 -14.55 0.79
CA ILE A 103 -16.48 -14.88 1.31
C ILE A 103 -15.33 -14.34 0.46
N LYS A 104 -15.47 -14.30 -0.88
CA LYS A 104 -14.45 -13.71 -1.76
C LYS A 104 -14.36 -12.20 -1.57
N ARG A 105 -15.50 -11.50 -1.44
CA ARG A 105 -15.50 -10.06 -1.12
C ARG A 105 -14.90 -9.80 0.25
N LEU A 106 -15.22 -10.63 1.24
CA LEU A 106 -14.64 -10.53 2.58
C LEU A 106 -13.11 -10.64 2.53
N PHE A 107 -12.57 -11.63 1.82
CA PHE A 107 -11.13 -11.76 1.63
C PHE A 107 -10.51 -10.61 0.82
N ALA A 108 -11.24 -10.02 -0.13
CA ALA A 108 -10.79 -8.83 -0.84
C ALA A 108 -10.61 -7.63 0.11
N TYR A 109 -11.59 -7.37 0.99
CA TYR A 109 -11.48 -6.30 1.99
C TYR A 109 -10.44 -6.60 3.07
N SER A 110 -10.26 -7.87 3.45
CA SER A 110 -9.14 -8.28 4.29
C SER A 110 -7.80 -7.97 3.62
N SER A 111 -7.61 -8.33 2.36
CA SER A 111 -6.41 -7.99 1.56
C SER A 111 -6.18 -6.47 1.47
N ILE A 112 -7.25 -5.66 1.36
CA ILE A 112 -7.15 -4.20 1.41
C ILE A 112 -6.61 -3.76 2.78
N ALA A 113 -7.20 -4.21 3.89
CA ALA A 113 -6.71 -3.87 5.24
C ALA A 113 -5.24 -4.28 5.45
N GLN A 114 -4.86 -5.46 4.95
CA GLN A 114 -3.49 -6.00 4.99
C GLN A 114 -2.49 -5.11 4.23
N ALA A 115 -2.90 -4.51 3.10
CA ALA A 115 -2.07 -3.50 2.44
C ALA A 115 -1.89 -2.24 3.30
N GLY A 116 -2.90 -1.86 4.08
CA GLY A 116 -2.79 -0.77 5.05
C GLY A 116 -1.71 -1.03 6.11
N TYR A 117 -1.67 -2.23 6.69
CA TYR A 117 -0.62 -2.60 7.66
C TYR A 117 0.79 -2.56 7.05
N LEU A 118 0.95 -3.06 5.81
CA LEU A 118 2.23 -2.96 5.08
C LEU A 118 2.64 -1.50 4.78
N LEU A 119 1.67 -0.62 4.51
CA LEU A 119 1.93 0.81 4.34
C LEU A 119 2.39 1.48 5.65
N VAL A 120 1.95 1.00 6.82
CA VAL A 120 2.46 1.49 8.12
C VAL A 120 3.95 1.24 8.25
N VAL A 121 4.44 0.07 7.81
CA VAL A 121 5.87 -0.26 7.84
C VAL A 121 6.66 0.78 7.06
N ILE A 122 6.19 1.14 5.86
CA ILE A 122 6.82 2.17 5.02
C ILE A 122 6.71 3.55 5.68
N ALA A 123 5.53 3.91 6.20
CA ALA A 123 5.30 5.18 6.87
C ALA A 123 6.15 5.37 8.14
N SER A 124 6.61 4.29 8.77
CA SER A 124 7.43 4.37 9.98
C SER A 124 8.84 4.91 9.73
N MET A 125 9.37 4.79 8.51
CA MET A 125 10.75 5.12 8.15
C MET A 125 11.79 4.56 9.14
N SER A 126 11.48 3.42 9.76
CA SER A 126 12.32 2.77 10.77
C SER A 126 13.54 2.09 10.14
N LEU A 127 14.61 1.95 10.92
CA LEU A 127 15.79 1.17 10.53
C LEU A 127 15.44 -0.30 10.20
N PHE A 128 14.41 -0.84 10.85
CA PHE A 128 13.93 -2.22 10.66
C PHE A 128 12.82 -2.35 9.61
N MET A 129 12.58 -1.31 8.81
CA MET A 129 11.49 -1.27 7.83
C MET A 129 11.56 -2.45 6.85
N PHE A 130 12.74 -2.73 6.28
CA PHE A 130 12.90 -3.83 5.32
C PHE A 130 12.65 -5.19 5.96
N ASP A 131 13.20 -5.43 7.15
CA ASP A 131 13.05 -6.70 7.87
C ASP A 131 11.58 -6.96 8.21
N THR A 132 10.90 -5.94 8.71
CA THR A 132 9.47 -6.01 9.07
C THR A 132 8.61 -6.25 7.84
N LEU A 133 8.90 -5.59 6.73
CA LEU A 133 8.17 -5.75 5.48
C LEU A 133 8.33 -7.17 4.92
N TRP A 134 9.57 -7.68 4.85
CA TRP A 134 9.82 -9.03 4.35
C TRP A 134 9.18 -10.09 5.22
N PHE A 135 9.28 -9.94 6.54
CA PHE A 135 8.61 -10.82 7.49
C PHE A 135 7.10 -10.83 7.26
N TYR A 136 6.49 -9.66 7.13
CA TYR A 136 5.05 -9.53 6.91
C TYR A 136 4.61 -10.12 5.58
N LEU A 137 5.32 -9.82 4.48
CA LEU A 137 5.02 -10.35 3.15
C LEU A 137 5.20 -11.88 3.10
N GLY A 138 6.22 -12.40 3.79
CA GLY A 138 6.44 -13.84 3.93
C GLY A 138 5.33 -14.51 4.73
N ALA A 139 4.88 -13.91 5.83
CA ALA A 139 3.74 -14.42 6.61
C ALA A 139 2.43 -14.35 5.80
N TYR A 140 2.20 -13.27 5.06
CA TYR A 140 1.00 -13.04 4.26
C TYR A 140 0.87 -13.96 3.03
N LEU A 141 1.94 -14.66 2.66
CA LEU A 141 1.92 -15.68 1.60
C LEU A 141 1.15 -16.95 2.01
N PHE A 142 1.12 -17.25 3.31
CA PHE A 142 0.54 -18.47 3.88
C PHE A 142 -0.80 -18.19 4.58
#